data_AF-A0A9E3AXF7-F1
#
_entry.id   AF-A0A9E3AXF7-F1
#
_cell.length_a   1.000
_cell.length_b   1.000
_cell.length_c   1.000
_cell.angle_alpha   90.00
_cell.angle_beta   90.00
_cell.angle_gamma   90.00
#
_symmetry.space_group_name_H-M   'P 1'
#
loop_
_entity.id
_entity.type
_entity.pdbx_description
1 polymer ?
#
loop_
_entity_poly.entity_id
_entity_poly.type
_entity_poly.pdbx_seq_one_letter_code
_entity_poly.pdbx_strand_id
1 'polypeptide(L)'
;MKPVPRRTFALVALVLAAVIFVALNIAADTGLTGAKLDLTANGQFTLSEGTRHIVANLKEPVTLKFYFSKQVAAEYAQTVAYAKRVRDLLGEYASASGGKVIVQEIDPEPFTEAEDKAQAEGLTGAPTDSGDTVFFGLVGTNRIDGKEA
;
A
#
# COMPACT_ATOMS: atom_id res chain seq x y z
N MET A 1 -1.45 -0.82 61.16
CA MET A 1 -1.29 -0.13 59.86
C MET A 1 -2.16 1.11 59.86
N LYS A 2 -1.63 2.30 59.54
CA LYS A 2 -2.43 3.53 59.45
C LYS A 2 -3.20 3.52 58.10
N PRO A 3 -4.49 3.88 58.07
CA PRO A 3 -5.26 3.88 56.83
C PRO A 3 -4.69 4.92 55.85
N VAL A 4 -4.47 4.49 54.61
CA VAL A 4 -3.99 5.41 53.55
C VAL A 4 -5.09 6.45 53.28
N PRO A 5 -4.77 7.75 53.28
CA PRO A 5 -5.77 8.79 53.01
C PRO A 5 -6.38 8.60 51.62
N ARG A 6 -7.71 8.78 51.49
CA ARG A 6 -8.45 8.62 50.22
C ARG A 6 -7.86 9.43 49.06
N ARG A 7 -7.25 10.59 49.34
CA ARG A 7 -6.59 11.45 48.34
C ARG A 7 -5.34 10.78 47.77
N THR A 8 -4.52 10.16 48.61
CA THR A 8 -3.32 9.41 48.20
C THR A 8 -3.71 8.20 47.35
N PHE A 9 -4.78 7.50 47.73
CA PHE A 9 -5.29 6.38 46.94
C PHE A 9 -5.78 6.84 45.56
N ALA A 10 -6.53 7.95 45.50
CA ALA A 10 -7.00 8.53 44.25
C ALA A 10 -5.84 9.00 43.34
N LEU A 11 -4.80 9.63 43.92
CA LEU A 11 -3.62 10.05 43.17
C LEU A 11 -2.84 8.85 42.62
N VAL A 12 -2.63 7.80 43.43
CA VAL A 12 -1.96 6.57 43.00
C VAL A 12 -2.77 5.88 41.89
N ALA A 13 -4.09 5.78 42.04
CA ALA A 13 -4.95 5.20 41.01
C ALA A 13 -4.91 5.99 39.70
N LEU A 14 -4.90 7.33 39.77
CA LEU A 14 -4.83 8.20 38.60
C LEU A 14 -3.49 8.10 37.87
N VAL A 15 -2.38 8.06 38.61
CA VAL A 15 -1.04 7.82 38.04
C VAL A 15 -0.96 6.43 37.41
N LEU A 16 -1.49 5.40 38.09
CA LEU A 16 -1.51 4.04 37.56
C LEU A 16 -2.33 3.95 36.27
N ALA A 17 -3.49 4.60 36.22
CA ALA A 17 -4.33 4.66 35.03
C ALA A 17 -3.63 5.38 33.87
N ALA A 18 -2.91 6.48 34.13
CA ALA A 18 -2.13 7.17 33.12
C ALA A 18 -0.99 6.30 32.56
N VAL A 19 -0.27 5.59 33.44
CA VAL A 19 0.79 4.64 33.03
C VAL A 19 0.22 3.50 32.19
N ILE A 20 -0.89 2.90 32.61
CA ILE A 20 -1.57 1.85 31.84
C ILE A 20 -2.04 2.40 30.48
N PHE A 21 -2.61 3.61 30.44
CA PHE A 21 -3.04 4.23 29.20
C PHE A 21 -1.88 4.44 28.23
N VAL A 22 -0.74 4.95 28.69
CA VAL A 22 0.46 5.14 27.86
C VAL A 22 1.01 3.79 27.39
N ALA A 23 1.10 2.81 28.30
CA ALA A 23 1.57 1.46 27.95
C ALA A 23 0.67 0.78 26.91
N LEU A 24 -0.65 0.93 27.03
CA LEU A 24 -1.62 0.43 26.05
C LEU A 24 -1.49 1.13 24.71
N ASN A 25 -1.25 2.44 24.68
CA ASN A 25 -1.03 3.16 23.42
C ASN A 25 0.25 2.70 22.72
N ILE A 26 1.35 2.51 23.46
CA ILE A 26 2.61 2.00 22.89
C ILE A 26 2.46 0.54 22.43
N ALA A 27 1.77 -0.30 23.21
CA ALA A 27 1.49 -1.69 22.84
C ALA A 27 0.57 -1.79 21.61
N ALA A 28 -0.42 -0.89 21.51
CA ALA A 28 -1.28 -0.79 20.34
C ALA A 28 -0.50 -0.36 19.10
N ASP A 29 0.40 0.62 19.22
CA ASP A 29 1.23 1.11 18.12
C ASP A 29 2.22 0.03 17.62
N THR A 30 2.81 -0.75 18.54
CA THR A 30 3.76 -1.81 18.18
C THR A 30 3.11 -3.14 17.76
N GLY A 31 1.88 -3.43 18.22
CA GLY A 31 1.22 -4.72 18.00
C GLY A 31 0.07 -4.73 16.98
N LEU A 32 -0.57 -3.58 16.70
CA LEU A 32 -1.73 -3.49 15.80
C LEU A 32 -1.40 -2.87 14.43
N THR A 33 -0.20 -2.34 14.22
CA THR A 33 0.21 -1.69 12.97
C THR A 33 0.25 -2.62 11.76
N GLY A 34 0.28 -3.94 11.95
CA GLY A 34 0.15 -4.95 10.88
C GLY A 34 -1.25 -5.54 10.70
N ALA A 35 -2.16 -5.31 11.65
CA ALA A 35 -3.50 -5.90 11.64
C ALA A 35 -4.54 -4.86 11.20
N LYS A 36 -4.52 -4.50 9.91
CA LYS A 36 -5.68 -3.86 9.28
C LYS A 36 -6.81 -4.88 9.26
N LEU A 37 -7.65 -4.85 10.30
CA LEU A 37 -8.82 -5.69 10.38
C LEU A 37 -9.84 -5.17 9.36
N ASP A 38 -9.95 -5.87 8.22
CA ASP A 38 -10.98 -5.57 7.24
C ASP A 38 -12.35 -5.96 7.83
N LEU A 39 -13.17 -4.96 8.16
CA LEU A 39 -14.51 -5.12 8.73
C LEU A 39 -15.60 -5.25 7.66
N THR A 40 -15.24 -5.35 6.38
CA THR A 40 -16.21 -5.60 5.31
C THR A 40 -16.69 -7.04 5.34
N ALA A 41 -17.94 -7.26 4.91
CA ALA A 41 -18.62 -8.56 5.03
C ALA A 41 -17.85 -9.76 4.43
N ASN A 42 -16.92 -9.54 3.50
CA ASN A 42 -16.13 -10.58 2.84
C ASN A 42 -14.61 -10.34 2.88
N GLY A 43 -14.11 -9.41 3.70
CA GLY A 43 -12.67 -9.08 3.70
C GLY A 43 -12.16 -8.63 2.32
N GLN A 44 -12.97 -7.86 1.57
CA GLN A 44 -12.74 -7.55 0.15
C GLN A 44 -11.48 -6.71 -0.12
N PHE A 45 -10.88 -6.15 0.94
CA PHE A 45 -9.69 -5.33 0.92
C PHE A 45 -8.49 -6.02 1.58
N THR A 46 -8.63 -7.31 1.94
CA THR A 46 -7.55 -8.13 2.48
C THR A 46 -6.98 -9.06 1.42
N LEU A 47 -5.65 -9.25 1.44
CA LEU A 47 -5.01 -10.26 0.61
C LEU A 47 -5.51 -11.65 0.96
N SER A 48 -5.79 -12.47 -0.06
CA SER A 48 -6.03 -13.89 0.17
C SER A 48 -4.82 -14.54 0.82
N GLU A 49 -5.03 -15.58 1.62
CA GLU A 49 -3.95 -16.35 2.25
C GLU A 49 -2.94 -16.88 1.22
N GLY A 50 -3.44 -17.32 0.04
CA GLY A 50 -2.58 -17.76 -1.06
C GLY A 50 -1.70 -16.63 -1.61
N THR A 51 -2.28 -15.45 -1.86
CA THR A 51 -1.52 -14.28 -2.33
C THR A 51 -0.50 -13.83 -1.31
N ARG A 52 -0.89 -13.77 -0.02
CA ARG A 52 0.02 -13.43 1.09
C ARG A 52 1.20 -14.40 1.13
N HIS A 53 0.94 -15.70 1.01
CA HIS A 53 1.99 -16.71 0.99
C HIS A 53 2.95 -16.54 -0.20
N ILE A 54 2.43 -16.22 -1.39
CA ILE A 54 3.26 -15.98 -2.58
C ILE A 54 4.17 -14.77 -2.36
N VAL A 55 3.62 -13.62 -1.96
CA VAL A 55 4.41 -12.37 -1.85
C VAL A 55 5.44 -12.45 -0.72
N ALA A 56 5.13 -13.13 0.39
CA ALA A 56 6.07 -13.32 1.50
C ALA A 56 7.25 -14.24 1.13
N ASN A 57 7.00 -15.24 0.29
CA ASN A 57 7.98 -16.26 -0.11
C ASN A 57 8.67 -15.97 -1.45
N LEU A 58 8.60 -14.74 -1.96
CA LEU A 58 9.37 -14.33 -3.12
C LEU A 58 10.86 -14.65 -2.91
N LYS A 59 11.50 -15.27 -3.90
CA LYS A 59 12.92 -15.64 -3.83
C LYS A 59 13.84 -14.44 -4.07
N GLU A 60 13.36 -13.47 -4.84
CA GLU A 60 14.10 -12.28 -5.23
C GLU A 60 13.18 -11.04 -5.22
N PRO A 61 13.73 -9.83 -5.18
CA PRO A 61 12.93 -8.62 -5.30
C PRO A 61 12.27 -8.48 -6.66
N VAL A 62 11.00 -8.07 -6.67
CA VAL A 62 10.22 -7.74 -7.86
C VAL A 62 9.84 -6.26 -7.79
N THR A 63 10.08 -5.55 -8.89
CA THR A 63 9.62 -4.17 -9.05
C THR A 63 8.34 -4.14 -9.87
N LEU A 64 7.28 -3.61 -9.28
CA LEU A 64 5.99 -3.37 -9.91
C LEU A 64 5.89 -1.88 -10.26
N LYS A 65 5.97 -1.56 -11.55
CA LYS A 65 5.79 -0.21 -12.09
C LYS A 65 4.32 -0.01 -12.45
N PHE A 66 3.63 0.82 -11.69
CA PHE A 66 2.25 1.21 -11.92
C PHE A 66 2.21 2.51 -12.72
N TYR A 67 1.80 2.42 -13.98
CA TYR A 67 1.64 3.55 -14.88
C TYR A 67 0.21 4.05 -14.82
N PHE A 68 0.03 5.32 -14.47
CA PHE A 68 -1.28 5.95 -14.40
C PHE A 68 -1.20 7.42 -14.80
N SER A 69 -1.84 7.79 -15.93
CA SER A 69 -1.89 9.17 -16.44
C SER A 69 -2.80 10.04 -15.57
N LYS A 70 -2.28 10.64 -14.50
CA LYS A 70 -3.11 11.26 -13.44
C LYS A 70 -3.92 12.43 -13.96
N GLN A 71 -3.31 13.26 -14.80
CA GLN A 71 -3.90 14.49 -15.31
C GLN A 71 -4.99 14.17 -16.33
N VAL A 72 -4.68 13.33 -17.31
CA VAL A 72 -5.62 12.93 -18.37
C VAL A 72 -6.77 12.09 -17.79
N ALA A 73 -6.50 11.22 -16.82
CA ALA A 73 -7.52 10.39 -16.18
C ALA A 73 -8.42 11.14 -15.19
N ALA A 74 -8.10 12.39 -14.83
CA ALA A 74 -8.80 13.14 -13.78
C ALA A 74 -10.29 13.37 -14.10
N GLU A 75 -10.64 13.44 -15.39
CA GLU A 75 -12.02 13.62 -15.85
C GLU A 75 -12.86 12.33 -15.74
N TYR A 76 -12.20 11.19 -15.54
CA TYR A 76 -12.84 9.87 -15.49
C TYR A 76 -12.88 9.34 -14.05
N ALA A 77 -13.88 9.78 -13.28
CA ALA A 77 -14.02 9.47 -11.85
C ALA A 77 -13.93 7.96 -11.52
N GLN A 78 -14.51 7.10 -12.38
CA GLN A 78 -14.45 5.65 -12.21
C GLN A 78 -13.02 5.11 -12.36
N THR A 79 -12.26 5.63 -13.33
CA THR A 79 -10.86 5.29 -13.58
C THR A 79 -9.99 5.71 -12.41
N VAL A 80 -10.17 6.93 -11.89
CA VAL A 80 -9.45 7.42 -10.68
C VAL A 80 -9.74 6.53 -9.47
N ALA A 81 -11.01 6.20 -9.24
CA ALA A 81 -11.40 5.33 -8.13
C ALA A 81 -10.84 3.91 -8.27
N TYR A 82 -10.72 3.40 -9.50
CA TYR A 82 -10.11 2.11 -9.75
C TYR A 82 -8.59 2.14 -9.59
N ALA A 83 -7.91 3.19 -10.08
CA ALA A 83 -6.48 3.40 -9.88
C ALA A 83 -6.11 3.47 -8.39
N LYS A 84 -6.95 4.12 -7.57
CA LYS A 84 -6.77 4.10 -6.11
C LYS A 84 -6.81 2.68 -5.55
N ARG A 85 -7.79 1.85 -5.95
CA ARG A 85 -7.90 0.46 -5.50
C ARG A 85 -6.68 -0.37 -5.89
N VAL A 86 -6.16 -0.18 -7.11
CA VAL A 86 -4.93 -0.84 -7.56
C VAL A 86 -3.73 -0.38 -6.72
N ARG A 87 -3.58 0.93 -6.49
CA ARG A 87 -2.52 1.47 -5.63
C ARG A 87 -2.56 0.88 -4.22
N ASP A 88 -3.75 0.84 -3.61
CA ASP A 88 -3.94 0.28 -2.28
C ASP A 88 -3.54 -1.21 -2.26
N LEU A 89 -3.95 -1.99 -3.27
CA LEU A 89 -3.59 -3.40 -3.43
C LEU A 89 -2.08 -3.62 -3.58
N LEU A 90 -1.40 -2.81 -4.40
CA LEU A 90 0.05 -2.88 -4.57
C LEU A 90 0.78 -2.53 -3.28
N GLY A 91 0.24 -1.58 -2.50
CA GLY A 91 0.74 -1.26 -1.16
C GLY A 91 0.62 -2.44 -0.18
N GLU A 92 -0.49 -3.18 -0.23
CA GLU A 92 -0.65 -4.40 0.57
C GLU A 92 0.35 -5.50 0.14
N TYR A 93 0.62 -5.66 -1.16
CA TYR A 93 1.67 -6.58 -1.64
C TYR A 93 3.05 -6.17 -1.12
N ALA A 94 3.41 -4.89 -1.22
CA ALA A 94 4.67 -4.36 -0.71
C ALA A 94 4.83 -4.65 0.79
N SER A 95 3.81 -4.32 1.58
CA SER A 95 3.76 -4.57 3.03
C SER A 95 3.94 -6.05 3.37
N ALA A 96 3.20 -6.95 2.70
CA ALA A 96 3.23 -8.38 2.98
C ALA A 96 4.49 -9.10 2.47
N SER A 97 5.26 -8.47 1.58
CA SER A 97 6.43 -9.09 0.95
C SER A 97 7.72 -9.08 1.78
N GLY A 98 7.74 -8.37 2.90
CA GLY A 98 8.97 -8.16 3.68
C GLY A 98 10.04 -7.37 2.91
N GLY A 99 9.62 -6.41 2.08
CA GLY A 99 10.50 -5.54 1.30
C GLY A 99 10.95 -6.11 -0.05
N LYS A 100 10.40 -7.25 -0.49
CA LYS A 100 10.71 -7.87 -1.79
C LYS A 100 9.84 -7.35 -2.93
N VAL A 101 8.67 -6.81 -2.67
CA VAL A 101 7.85 -6.12 -3.66
C VAL A 101 8.12 -4.61 -3.55
N ILE A 102 8.67 -4.04 -4.61
CA ILE A 102 8.97 -2.61 -4.74
C ILE A 102 7.93 -2.02 -5.68
N VAL A 103 7.15 -1.05 -5.22
CA VAL A 103 6.13 -0.39 -6.04
C VAL A 103 6.67 0.96 -6.50
N GLN A 104 6.61 1.21 -7.81
CA GLN A 104 6.96 2.49 -8.43
C GLN A 104 5.73 3.02 -9.15
N GLU A 105 5.27 4.22 -8.81
CA GLU A 105 4.20 4.88 -9.53
C GLU A 105 4.79 5.86 -10.53
N ILE A 106 4.37 5.75 -11.79
CA ILE A 106 4.87 6.55 -12.91
C ILE A 106 3.68 7.23 -13.57
N ASP A 107 3.78 8.53 -13.79
CA ASP A 107 2.81 9.31 -14.56
C ASP A 107 3.38 9.54 -15.96
N PRO A 108 2.90 8.80 -16.99
CA PRO A 108 3.33 9.00 -18.36
C PRO A 108 2.59 10.22 -18.93
N GLU A 109 3.14 11.39 -18.66
CA GLU A 109 2.65 12.65 -19.22
C GLU A 109 2.84 12.66 -20.75
N PRO A 110 1.90 13.25 -21.52
CA PRO A 110 2.00 13.33 -22.97
C PRO A 110 3.30 13.98 -23.43
N PHE A 111 3.92 13.41 -24.46
CA PHE A 111 5.16 13.88 -25.08
C PHE A 111 6.37 13.88 -24.14
N THR A 112 6.40 12.97 -23.16
CA THR A 112 7.53 12.81 -22.21
C THR A 112 8.23 11.46 -22.34
N GLU A 113 9.47 11.37 -21.84
CA GLU A 113 10.21 10.10 -21.77
C GLU A 113 9.45 9.01 -21.00
N ALA A 114 8.59 9.39 -20.05
CA ALA A 114 7.79 8.43 -19.29
C ALA A 114 6.71 7.75 -20.16
N GLU A 115 6.14 8.47 -21.14
CA GLU A 115 5.23 7.91 -22.14
C GLU A 115 5.97 6.95 -23.07
N ASP A 116 7.11 7.38 -23.63
CA ASP A 116 7.93 6.55 -24.51
C ASP A 116 8.34 5.25 -23.81
N LYS A 117 8.72 5.35 -22.54
CA LYS A 117 9.08 4.19 -21.70
C LYS A 117 7.88 3.28 -21.44
N ALA A 118 6.70 3.83 -21.16
CA ALA A 118 5.49 3.02 -20.96
C ALA A 118 5.20 2.18 -22.21
N GLN A 119 5.29 2.78 -23.40
CA GLN A 119 5.10 2.09 -24.68
C GLN A 119 6.20 1.04 -24.93
N ALA A 120 7.46 1.38 -24.65
CA ALA A 120 8.60 0.45 -24.79
C ALA A 120 8.50 -0.76 -23.85
N GLU A 121 7.88 -0.60 -22.68
CA GLU A 121 7.56 -1.69 -21.74
C GLU A 121 6.28 -2.45 -22.12
N GLY A 122 5.69 -2.16 -23.29
CA GLY A 122 4.57 -2.89 -23.88
C GLY A 122 3.19 -2.42 -23.44
N LEU A 123 3.07 -1.25 -22.79
CA LEU A 123 1.78 -0.69 -22.43
C LEU A 123 1.12 0.00 -23.63
N THR A 124 -0.12 -0.39 -23.91
CA THR A 124 -0.97 0.29 -24.88
C THR A 124 -1.85 1.30 -24.16
N GLY A 125 -1.70 2.58 -24.52
CA GLY A 125 -2.58 3.62 -24.01
C GLY A 125 -3.96 3.61 -24.69
N ALA A 126 -4.97 4.09 -23.98
CA ALA A 126 -6.33 4.24 -24.49
C ALA A 126 -6.56 5.68 -24.96
N PRO A 127 -7.06 5.90 -26.19
CA PRO A 127 -7.37 7.26 -26.66
C PRO A 127 -8.54 7.85 -25.89
N THR A 128 -8.53 9.16 -25.71
CA THR A 128 -9.61 9.94 -25.10
C THR A 128 -10.27 10.87 -26.12
N ASP A 129 -11.39 11.48 -25.73
CA ASP A 129 -12.12 12.43 -26.57
C ASP A 129 -11.34 13.74 -26.80
N SER A 130 -10.37 14.08 -25.95
CA SER A 130 -9.48 15.24 -26.12
C SER A 130 -8.37 15.00 -27.13
N GLY A 131 -8.17 13.75 -27.57
CA GLY A 131 -7.04 13.34 -28.41
C GLY A 131 -5.79 12.94 -27.63
N ASP A 132 -5.81 13.07 -26.29
CA ASP A 132 -4.74 12.58 -25.42
C ASP A 132 -4.87 11.06 -25.20
N THR A 133 -3.78 10.45 -24.77
CA THR A 133 -3.74 9.02 -24.45
C THR A 133 -3.68 8.80 -22.94
N VAL A 134 -4.58 7.97 -22.42
CA VAL A 134 -4.57 7.54 -21.01
C VAL A 134 -3.83 6.21 -20.90
N PHE A 135 -2.80 6.19 -20.06
CA PHE A 135 -2.18 4.96 -19.61
C PHE A 135 -2.75 4.55 -18.26
N PHE A 136 -3.15 3.28 -18.18
CA PHE A 136 -3.46 2.59 -16.93
C PHE A 136 -2.91 1.17 -17.07
N GLY A 137 -1.73 0.92 -16.51
CA GLY A 137 -1.05 -0.36 -16.68
C GLY A 137 -0.11 -0.72 -15.53
N LEU A 138 0.29 -1.99 -15.49
CA LEU A 138 1.22 -2.52 -14.51
C LEU A 138 2.30 -3.33 -15.24
N VAL A 139 3.56 -3.02 -14.99
CA VAL A 139 4.72 -3.76 -15.51
C VAL A 139 5.48 -4.36 -14.33
N GLY A 140 5.71 -5.66 -14.35
CA GLY A 140 6.52 -6.36 -13.37
C GLY A 140 7.90 -6.68 -13.93
N THR A 141 8.95 -6.45 -13.15
CA THR A 141 10.34 -6.79 -13.49
C THR A 141 11.03 -7.44 -12.30
N ASN A 142 11.87 -8.44 -12.52
CA ASN A 142 12.72 -9.02 -11.49
C ASN A 142 14.19 -8.62 -11.72
N ARG A 143 15.10 -9.09 -10.88
CA ARG A 143 16.54 -8.82 -11.01
C ARG A 143 17.22 -9.63 -12.12
N ILE A 144 16.61 -10.70 -12.63
CA ILE A 144 17.25 -11.72 -13.48
C ILE A 144 16.88 -11.59 -14.97
N ASP A 145 15.94 -10.72 -15.36
CA ASP A 145 15.67 -10.40 -16.77
C ASP A 145 16.86 -9.75 -17.52
N GLY A 146 18.06 -9.70 -16.91
CA GLY A 146 19.35 -9.51 -17.57
C GLY A 146 20.31 -10.69 -17.33
N LYS A 147 20.32 -11.65 -18.28
CA LYS A 147 21.30 -12.75 -18.48
C LYS A 147 21.20 -13.95 -17.53
N GLU A 148 20.61 -15.02 -18.06
CA GLU A 148 21.19 -16.35 -17.89
C GLU A 148 21.99 -16.68 -19.17
N ALA A 149 23.22 -17.15 -18.99
CA ALA A 149 24.11 -17.68 -20.04
C ALA A 149 24.25 -19.19 -19.84
#